data_AF-A0A524GZP9-F1
#
_entry.id   AF-A0A524GZP9-F1
#
_cell.length_a   1.000
_cell.length_b   1.000
_cell.length_c   1.000
_cell.angle_alpha   90.00
_cell.angle_beta   90.00
_cell.angle_gamma   90.00
#
_symmetry.space_group_name_H-M   'P 1'
#
loop_
_entity.id
_entity.type
_entity.pdbx_description
1 polymer ?
#
loop_
_entity_poly.entity_id
_entity_poly.type
_entity_poly.pdbx_seq_one_letter_code
_entity_poly.pdbx_strand_id
1 'polypeptide(L)'
;MGAAAADAGPRGRRVGGRAVRCASHGGPGATPGLVGPRSGHRPARGGWTWGSGMRGRGRALLRLLAVQGAWSYERMIGVGMGYAAQPLLGDLETTDPGRHREATARSSEFFNCHPYLAGLALGASARAEYDGVPAAQIRRLRTALCSPLGALGDQLFWAGLVPVMMSLALVGIALGAGAWILALIVVLYNLVRLFVTRWALVTGLETGMQVGTAISSSWLPTAVSRISGPAGFVGGFALPVAGAWLLAPYVPDVGAAALVAGASGVIALAARRWGGSRWSSLRVGLLLAVLTLLWTRFTP
;
A
#
# COMPACT_ATOMS: atom_id res chain seq x y z
N MET A 1 -16.96 -54.72 42.91
CA MET A 1 -15.70 -54.78 43.70
C MET A 1 -15.15 -53.36 43.81
N GLY A 2 -14.63 -52.97 44.99
CA GLY A 2 -13.82 -51.74 45.15
C GLY A 2 -14.59 -50.44 45.41
N ALA A 3 -14.77 -50.09 46.69
CA ALA A 3 -15.06 -48.73 47.16
C ALA A 3 -13.73 -47.92 47.18
N ALA A 4 -13.65 -46.66 46.75
CA ALA A 4 -14.06 -45.40 47.42
C ALA A 4 -12.97 -44.75 48.30
N ALA A 5 -13.22 -43.47 48.62
CA ALA A 5 -12.53 -42.57 49.56
C ALA A 5 -11.40 -41.67 49.03
N ALA A 6 -11.45 -40.42 49.50
CA ALA A 6 -10.51 -39.33 49.27
C ALA A 6 -9.64 -39.11 50.51
N ASP A 7 -8.56 -38.32 50.41
CA ASP A 7 -8.29 -37.31 51.45
C ASP A 7 -7.42 -36.11 51.01
N ALA A 8 -7.58 -35.04 51.78
CA ALA A 8 -6.77 -33.86 52.11
C ALA A 8 -5.49 -33.47 51.31
N GLY A 9 -5.36 -32.15 51.08
CA GLY A 9 -4.05 -31.45 51.02
C GLY A 9 -3.44 -31.24 52.42
N PRO A 10 -2.48 -30.29 52.65
CA PRO A 10 -2.71 -28.88 52.32
C PRO A 10 -1.44 -27.99 52.13
N ARG A 11 -1.66 -26.66 52.11
CA ARG A 11 -0.71 -25.54 52.44
C ARG A 11 0.46 -25.23 51.47
N GLY A 12 0.20 -24.27 50.58
CA GLY A 12 0.54 -22.86 50.86
C GLY A 12 1.88 -22.27 50.38
N ARG A 13 1.78 -21.20 49.57
CA ARG A 13 2.48 -19.90 49.77
C ARG A 13 1.88 -18.81 48.87
N ARG A 14 1.26 -17.79 49.48
CA ARG A 14 0.89 -16.55 48.76
C ARG A 14 2.11 -15.63 48.74
N VAL A 15 2.54 -15.18 47.57
CA VAL A 15 3.59 -14.15 47.44
C VAL A 15 2.92 -12.78 47.42
N GLY A 16 3.14 -11.98 48.46
CA GLY A 16 2.66 -10.60 48.52
C GLY A 16 3.59 -9.64 47.80
N GLY A 17 3.22 -9.20 46.59
CA GLY A 17 3.87 -8.08 45.90
C GLY A 17 3.36 -6.75 46.45
N ARG A 18 4.24 -5.95 47.06
CA ARG A 18 3.88 -4.64 47.63
C ARG A 18 3.49 -3.65 46.52
N ALA A 19 2.33 -3.01 46.66
CA ALA A 19 2.02 -1.80 45.91
C ALA A 19 2.96 -0.66 46.34
N VAL A 20 3.83 -0.21 45.44
CA VAL A 20 4.64 1.00 45.64
C VAL A 20 3.72 2.20 45.44
N ARG A 21 3.51 2.96 46.53
CA ARG A 21 2.71 4.19 46.48
C ARG A 21 3.51 5.29 45.77
N CYS A 22 2.87 6.01 44.86
CA CYS A 22 3.42 7.27 44.36
C CYS A 22 3.45 8.28 45.52
N ALA A 23 4.62 8.85 45.80
CA ALA A 23 4.79 9.94 46.75
C ALA A 23 5.07 11.23 45.97
N SER A 24 4.07 12.10 45.91
CA SER A 24 4.16 13.43 45.32
C SER A 24 4.64 14.44 46.36
N HIS A 25 5.84 15.01 46.18
CA HIS A 25 6.23 16.26 46.83
C HIS A 25 6.93 17.18 45.84
N GLY A 26 6.31 18.33 45.60
CA GLY A 26 6.96 19.50 45.02
C GLY A 26 7.39 20.45 46.14
N GLY A 27 8.54 21.10 45.97
CA GLY A 27 9.12 22.07 46.90
C GLY A 27 10.37 22.69 46.26
N PRO A 28 10.69 23.97 46.49
CA PRO A 28 11.27 24.78 45.40
C PRO A 28 12.77 25.09 45.53
N GLY A 29 13.39 25.38 44.39
CA GLY A 29 14.47 26.37 44.28
C GLY A 29 15.89 25.97 44.73
N ALA A 30 16.65 25.33 43.84
CA ALA A 30 18.11 25.44 43.85
C ALA A 30 18.68 25.21 42.43
N THR A 31 19.26 26.24 41.81
CA THR A 31 19.95 26.15 40.52
C THR A 31 21.42 25.76 40.70
N PRO A 32 21.92 24.66 40.12
CA PRO A 32 23.35 24.40 39.99
C PRO A 32 23.89 25.01 38.68
N GLY A 33 25.03 25.68 38.79
CA GLY A 33 25.61 26.54 37.75
C GLY A 33 25.90 25.92 36.38
N LEU A 34 26.07 26.84 35.43
CA LEU A 34 26.57 26.63 34.07
C LEU A 34 27.84 25.77 34.05
N VAL A 35 27.77 24.61 33.40
CA VAL A 35 28.96 23.87 32.95
C VAL A 35 29.26 24.26 31.51
N GLY A 36 30.39 24.94 31.31
CA GLY A 36 30.90 25.31 29.98
C GLY A 36 31.20 24.11 29.09
N PRO A 37 31.32 24.29 27.76
CA PRO A 37 31.28 23.20 26.80
C PRO A 37 32.54 22.32 26.88
N ARG A 38 32.38 21.05 27.25
CA ARG A 38 33.42 20.04 27.00
C ARG A 38 33.50 19.74 25.51
N SER A 39 34.72 19.78 24.98
CA SER A 39 35.06 19.48 23.59
C SER A 39 34.60 18.08 23.19
N GLY A 40 33.60 18.01 22.32
CA GLY A 40 33.17 16.82 21.60
C GLY A 40 32.99 17.18 20.13
N HIS A 41 33.45 16.32 19.22
CA HIS A 41 33.48 16.62 17.79
C HIS A 41 32.11 17.06 17.26
N ARG A 42 32.04 18.26 16.67
CA ARG A 42 30.94 18.60 15.76
C ARG A 42 31.02 17.60 14.60
N PRO A 43 30.00 16.78 14.32
CA PRO A 43 29.98 16.02 13.07
C PRO A 43 30.07 17.04 11.94
N ALA A 44 31.02 16.83 11.03
CA ALA A 44 31.22 17.74 9.91
C ALA A 44 29.88 17.86 9.16
N ARG A 45 29.37 19.09 9.01
CA ARG A 45 28.26 19.39 8.12
C ARG A 45 28.76 19.29 6.67
N GLY A 46 29.02 18.06 6.23
CA GLY A 46 29.24 17.74 4.83
C GLY A 46 27.96 18.01 4.07
N GLY A 47 27.82 19.23 3.55
CA GLY A 47 26.67 19.63 2.74
C GLY A 47 26.57 18.72 1.53
N TRP A 48 25.54 17.88 1.50
CA TRP A 48 25.27 16.99 0.37
C TRP A 48 24.89 17.84 -0.85
N THR A 49 25.85 18.05 -1.75
CA THR A 49 25.62 18.80 -2.99
C THR A 49 25.00 17.89 -4.05
N TRP A 50 24.06 18.43 -4.81
CA TRP A 50 23.23 17.70 -5.79
C TRP A 50 23.99 17.15 -7.04
N GLY A 51 25.33 17.13 -7.03
CA GLY A 51 26.17 16.81 -8.18
C GLY A 51 26.89 15.45 -8.16
N SER A 52 27.07 14.81 -6.99
CA SER A 52 27.92 13.61 -6.86
C SER A 52 27.22 12.37 -6.32
N GLY A 53 26.04 12.47 -5.70
CA GLY A 53 25.37 11.35 -5.04
C GLY A 53 24.45 10.51 -5.94
N MET A 54 24.80 9.23 -6.09
CA MET A 54 24.02 8.14 -6.72
C MET A 54 23.95 8.17 -8.25
N ARG A 55 25.04 7.75 -8.90
CA ARG A 55 25.13 7.53 -10.35
C ARG A 55 24.25 6.38 -10.90
N GLY A 56 23.45 5.72 -10.06
CA GLY A 56 22.67 4.54 -10.44
C GLY A 56 21.14 4.66 -10.46
N ARG A 57 20.55 5.85 -10.26
CA ARG A 57 19.07 6.00 -10.14
C ARG A 57 18.27 5.37 -11.30
N GLY A 58 18.75 5.52 -12.55
CA GLY A 58 18.12 4.90 -13.72
C GLY A 58 18.19 3.37 -13.71
N ARG A 59 19.35 2.80 -13.32
CA ARG A 59 19.52 1.34 -13.16
C ARG A 59 18.66 0.81 -12.01
N ALA A 60 18.58 1.52 -10.89
CA ALA A 60 17.70 1.19 -9.77
C ALA A 60 16.23 1.16 -10.19
N LEU A 61 15.78 2.17 -10.95
CA LEU A 61 14.42 2.23 -11.48
C LEU A 61 14.11 1.04 -12.40
N LEU A 62 15.01 0.68 -13.32
CA LEU A 62 14.84 -0.49 -14.18
C LEU A 62 14.76 -1.79 -13.37
N ARG A 63 15.59 -1.95 -12.33
CA ARG A 63 15.56 -3.12 -11.44
C ARG A 63 14.28 -3.18 -10.59
N LEU A 64 13.72 -2.03 -10.17
CA LEU A 64 12.43 -1.96 -9.48
C LEU A 64 11.26 -2.47 -10.34
N LEU A 65 11.32 -2.37 -11.68
CA LEU A 65 10.30 -2.94 -12.55
C LEU A 65 10.23 -4.47 -12.47
N ALA A 66 11.29 -5.11 -11.99
CA ALA A 66 11.37 -6.55 -11.74
C ALA A 66 11.47 -6.91 -10.25
N VAL A 67 11.06 -6.02 -9.32
CA VAL A 67 11.23 -6.21 -7.86
C VAL A 67 10.55 -7.47 -7.30
N GLN A 68 9.49 -7.96 -7.96
CA GLN A 68 8.81 -9.22 -7.62
C GLN A 68 9.42 -10.47 -8.28
N GLY A 69 10.41 -10.34 -9.16
CA GLY A 69 10.98 -11.47 -9.92
C GLY A 69 11.72 -12.50 -9.07
N ALA A 70 12.08 -12.16 -7.83
CA ALA A 70 12.71 -13.06 -6.86
C ALA A 70 11.88 -13.15 -5.56
N TRP A 71 10.55 -13.22 -5.70
CA TRP A 71 9.64 -13.32 -4.56
C TRP A 71 9.77 -14.68 -3.84
N SER A 72 9.85 -14.66 -2.51
CA SER A 72 9.89 -15.88 -1.69
C SER A 72 9.10 -15.72 -0.40
N TYR A 73 8.63 -16.82 0.21
CA TYR A 73 7.93 -16.76 1.49
C TYR A 73 8.82 -16.23 2.64
N GLU A 74 10.14 -16.45 2.59
CA GLU A 74 11.09 -15.97 3.61
C GLU A 74 11.32 -14.46 3.55
N ARG A 75 11.30 -13.84 2.36
CA ARG A 75 11.74 -12.44 2.17
C ARG A 75 10.78 -11.54 1.41
N MET A 76 9.71 -12.09 0.85
CA MET A 76 8.72 -11.39 0.01
C MET A 76 9.45 -10.67 -1.14
N ILE A 77 9.33 -9.34 -1.29
CA ILE A 77 10.08 -8.58 -2.31
C ILE A 77 11.50 -8.17 -1.86
N GLY A 78 11.96 -8.61 -0.69
CA GLY A 78 13.25 -8.26 -0.09
C GLY A 78 14.44 -8.49 -1.03
N VAL A 79 14.55 -9.67 -1.65
CA VAL A 79 15.66 -9.98 -2.56
C VAL A 79 15.70 -9.02 -3.76
N GLY A 80 14.53 -8.70 -4.34
CA GLY A 80 14.42 -7.71 -5.42
C GLY A 80 14.78 -6.29 -4.97
N MET A 81 14.45 -5.91 -3.73
CA MET A 81 14.86 -4.65 -3.13
C MET A 81 16.39 -4.57 -2.96
N GLY A 82 17.04 -5.66 -2.54
CA GLY A 82 18.49 -5.76 -2.48
C GLY A 82 19.16 -5.56 -3.84
N TYR A 83 18.66 -6.26 -4.87
CA TYR A 83 19.14 -6.12 -6.24
C TYR A 83 18.95 -4.70 -6.80
N ALA A 84 17.83 -4.04 -6.48
CA ALA A 84 17.57 -2.66 -6.86
C ALA A 84 18.38 -1.62 -6.06
N ALA A 85 18.79 -1.92 -4.82
CA ALA A 85 19.63 -1.05 -3.99
C ALA A 85 21.07 -0.92 -4.50
N GLN A 86 21.65 -2.02 -4.98
CA GLN A 86 23.01 -2.11 -5.49
C GLN A 86 23.50 -0.88 -6.31
N PRO A 87 22.82 -0.43 -7.38
CA PRO A 87 23.26 0.75 -8.14
C PRO A 87 23.11 2.08 -7.38
N LEU A 88 22.25 2.17 -6.36
CA LEU A 88 22.16 3.35 -5.48
C LEU A 88 23.29 3.39 -4.45
N LEU A 89 23.79 2.21 -4.05
CA LEU A 89 24.86 2.02 -3.06
C LEU A 89 26.26 1.87 -3.69
N GLY A 90 26.38 1.97 -5.02
CA GLY A 90 27.63 1.70 -5.74
C GLY A 90 28.79 2.61 -5.36
N ASP A 91 28.51 3.87 -4.97
CA ASP A 91 29.57 4.79 -4.52
C ASP A 91 30.22 4.28 -3.21
N LEU A 92 29.47 3.58 -2.34
CA LEU A 92 30.01 2.94 -1.13
C LEU A 92 30.91 1.75 -1.43
N GLU A 93 30.78 1.09 -2.58
CA GLU A 93 31.58 -0.09 -2.91
C GLU A 93 33.08 0.24 -2.99
N THR A 94 33.41 1.48 -3.38
CA THR A 94 34.80 1.97 -3.45
C THR A 94 35.25 2.66 -2.17
N THR A 95 34.36 3.37 -1.45
CA THR A 95 34.74 4.15 -0.26
C THR A 95 34.68 3.36 1.05
N ASP A 96 33.74 2.42 1.16
CA ASP A 96 33.51 1.60 2.36
C ASP A 96 32.89 0.24 1.97
N PRO A 97 33.70 -0.73 1.50
CA PRO A 97 33.21 -2.04 1.05
C PRO A 97 32.47 -2.82 2.14
N GLY A 98 32.81 -2.60 3.42
CA GLY A 98 32.13 -3.25 4.55
C GLY A 98 30.69 -2.75 4.68
N ARG A 99 30.52 -1.43 4.77
CA ARG A 99 29.20 -0.80 4.81
C ARG A 99 28.37 -1.07 3.56
N HIS A 100 28.99 -1.12 2.38
CA HIS A 100 28.29 -1.49 1.14
C HIS A 100 27.65 -2.89 1.23
N ARG A 101 28.40 -3.89 1.72
CA ARG A 101 27.90 -5.26 1.92
C ARG A 101 26.76 -5.30 2.93
N GLU A 102 26.91 -4.62 4.07
CA GLU A 102 25.87 -4.56 5.08
C GLU A 102 24.59 -3.84 4.61
N ALA A 103 24.73 -2.72 3.90
CA ALA A 103 23.61 -1.95 3.37
C ALA A 103 22.86 -2.75 2.29
N THR A 104 23.57 -3.51 1.46
CA THR A 104 22.99 -4.45 0.50
C THR A 104 22.27 -5.60 1.20
N ALA A 105 22.87 -6.17 2.25
CA ALA A 105 22.24 -7.21 3.06
C ALA A 105 20.94 -6.69 3.72
N ARG A 106 20.98 -5.53 4.38
CA ARG A 106 19.79 -4.83 4.92
C ARG A 106 18.71 -4.60 3.87
N SER A 107 19.12 -4.17 2.68
CA SER A 107 18.19 -3.92 1.57
C SER A 107 17.51 -5.19 1.08
N SER A 108 18.16 -6.35 1.28
CA SER A 108 17.69 -7.69 0.91
C SER A 108 16.78 -8.37 1.95
N GLU A 109 16.61 -7.77 3.13
CA GLU A 109 15.79 -8.33 4.22
C GLU A 109 14.30 -8.30 3.90
N PHE A 110 13.52 -9.14 4.62
CA PHE A 110 12.07 -9.24 4.51
C PHE A 110 11.42 -7.86 4.39
N PHE A 111 10.69 -7.69 3.30
CA PHE A 111 9.92 -6.48 3.04
C PHE A 111 8.76 -6.83 2.13
N ASN A 112 7.54 -6.47 2.53
CA ASN A 112 6.32 -6.74 1.78
C ASN A 112 5.46 -5.48 1.67
N CYS A 113 5.46 -4.88 0.49
CA CYS A 113 4.57 -3.76 0.17
C CYS A 113 4.19 -3.82 -1.31
N HIS A 114 3.31 -2.91 -1.73
CA HIS A 114 2.93 -2.81 -3.13
C HIS A 114 4.16 -2.50 -4.01
N PRO A 115 4.43 -3.26 -5.08
CA PRO A 115 5.70 -3.22 -5.81
C PRO A 115 6.01 -1.84 -6.41
N TYR A 116 5.00 -1.10 -6.86
CA TYR A 116 5.19 0.19 -7.52
C TYR A 116 5.48 1.33 -6.52
N LEU A 117 5.26 1.09 -5.22
CA LEU A 117 5.59 2.02 -4.13
C LEU A 117 6.88 1.62 -3.38
N ALA A 118 7.43 0.43 -3.64
CA ALA A 118 8.63 -0.08 -2.99
C ALA A 118 9.85 0.87 -3.16
N GLY A 119 9.87 1.66 -4.24
CA GLY A 119 10.85 2.73 -4.47
C GLY A 119 10.96 3.75 -3.33
N LEU A 120 9.87 4.06 -2.61
CA LEU A 120 9.89 4.99 -1.47
C LEU A 120 10.79 4.45 -0.34
N ALA A 121 10.56 3.20 0.07
CA ALA A 121 11.35 2.56 1.11
C ALA A 121 12.78 2.28 0.65
N LEU A 122 12.98 1.91 -0.63
CA LEU A 122 14.31 1.69 -1.21
C LEU A 122 15.13 2.97 -1.19
N GLY A 123 14.57 4.05 -1.75
CA GLY A 123 15.24 5.34 -1.84
C GLY A 123 15.52 5.93 -0.47
N ALA A 124 14.55 5.88 0.43
CA ALA A 124 14.72 6.38 1.80
C ALA A 124 15.77 5.59 2.59
N SER A 125 15.84 4.26 2.42
CA SER A 125 16.89 3.42 3.02
C SER A 125 18.27 3.75 2.46
N ALA A 126 18.38 3.85 1.13
CA ALA A 126 19.64 4.18 0.45
C ALA A 126 20.13 5.60 0.79
N ARG A 127 19.21 6.55 1.05
CA ARG A 127 19.51 7.91 1.51
C ARG A 127 19.86 8.01 3.00
N ALA A 128 19.40 7.05 3.82
CA ALA A 128 19.77 6.94 5.22
C ALA A 128 21.17 6.29 5.40
N GLU A 129 21.54 5.41 4.47
CA GLU A 129 22.94 5.24 4.08
C GLU A 129 23.48 6.51 3.39
N TYR A 130 24.79 6.70 3.31
CA TYR A 130 25.44 8.02 3.12
C TYR A 130 25.17 9.00 4.28
N ASP A 131 23.91 9.37 4.61
CA ASP A 131 23.58 10.30 5.71
C ASP A 131 24.04 9.82 7.11
N GLY A 132 24.45 8.54 7.22
CA GLY A 132 25.09 8.00 8.42
C GLY A 132 24.09 7.53 9.49
N VAL A 133 22.83 7.29 9.10
CA VAL A 133 21.78 6.85 10.01
C VAL A 133 22.13 5.45 10.56
N PRO A 134 21.98 5.20 11.87
CA PRO A 134 22.24 3.88 12.45
C PRO A 134 21.41 2.76 11.79
N ALA A 135 22.04 1.62 11.50
CA ALA A 135 21.42 0.48 10.83
C ALA A 135 20.09 0.01 11.47
N ALA A 136 19.98 0.08 12.80
CA ALA A 136 18.75 -0.24 13.53
C ALA A 136 17.59 0.72 13.22
N GLN A 137 17.89 2.01 12.97
CA GLN A 137 16.89 3.02 12.61
C GLN A 137 16.45 2.87 11.14
N ILE A 138 17.37 2.49 10.24
CA ILE A 138 17.04 2.14 8.84
C ILE A 138 16.10 0.92 8.79
N ARG A 139 16.38 -0.13 9.58
CA ARG A 139 15.48 -1.30 9.72
C ARG A 139 14.10 -0.88 10.23
N ARG A 140 14.02 -0.08 11.29
CA ARG A 140 12.76 0.46 11.84
C ARG A 140 11.97 1.25 10.79
N LEU A 141 12.64 2.07 9.97
CA LEU A 141 11.99 2.79 8.86
C LEU A 141 11.38 1.82 7.84
N ARG A 142 12.14 0.81 7.39
CA ARG A 142 11.63 -0.23 6.47
C ARG A 142 10.40 -0.94 7.05
N THR A 143 10.46 -1.39 8.30
CA THR A 143 9.32 -2.05 8.97
C THR A 143 8.12 -1.12 9.07
N ALA A 144 8.30 0.16 9.44
CA ALA A 144 7.23 1.14 9.55
C ALA A 144 6.57 1.48 8.19
N LEU A 145 7.33 1.45 7.09
CA LEU A 145 6.81 1.70 5.74
C LEU A 145 6.12 0.49 5.11
N CYS A 146 6.41 -0.72 5.57
CA CYS A 146 5.92 -1.98 5.01
C CYS A 146 4.38 -1.97 4.85
N SER A 147 3.66 -1.82 5.97
CA SER A 147 2.19 -1.83 6.01
C SER A 147 1.51 -0.67 5.25
N PRO A 148 1.86 0.62 5.46
CA PRO A 148 1.18 1.71 4.76
C PRO A 148 1.44 1.71 3.25
N LEU A 149 2.63 1.31 2.79
CA LEU A 149 2.92 1.20 1.35
C LEU A 149 2.21 0.00 0.71
N GLY A 150 1.98 -1.09 1.45
CA GLY A 150 1.06 -2.16 1.05
C GLY A 150 -0.35 -1.60 0.88
N ALA A 151 -0.96 -1.15 1.97
CA ALA A 151 -2.36 -0.71 1.99
C ALA A 151 -2.68 0.41 0.97
N LEU A 152 -1.85 1.45 0.86
CA LEU A 152 -2.09 2.54 -0.11
C LEU A 152 -1.96 2.06 -1.56
N GLY A 153 -0.99 1.19 -1.84
CA GLY A 153 -0.78 0.68 -3.19
C GLY A 153 -1.85 -0.32 -3.60
N ASP A 154 -2.21 -1.25 -2.73
CA ASP A 154 -3.26 -2.24 -2.99
C ASP A 154 -4.62 -1.57 -3.22
N GLN A 155 -4.95 -0.52 -2.45
CA GLN A 155 -6.16 0.27 -2.65
C GLN A 155 -6.13 1.08 -3.94
N LEU A 156 -4.98 1.67 -4.31
CA LEU A 156 -4.87 2.45 -5.55
C LEU A 156 -4.91 1.57 -6.80
N PHE A 157 -4.15 0.47 -6.82
CA PHE A 157 -3.95 -0.35 -8.02
C PHE A 157 -4.90 -1.54 -8.10
N TRP A 158 -4.94 -2.40 -7.08
CA TRP A 158 -5.70 -3.66 -7.15
C TRP A 158 -7.19 -3.47 -6.88
N ALA A 159 -7.57 -2.60 -5.94
CA ALA A 159 -8.98 -2.29 -5.67
C ALA A 159 -9.51 -1.10 -6.50
N GLY A 160 -8.62 -0.25 -7.02
CA GLY A 160 -8.96 0.96 -7.76
C GLY A 160 -8.73 0.85 -9.26
N LEU A 161 -7.49 1.07 -9.70
CA LEU A 161 -7.13 1.29 -11.09
C LEU A 161 -7.39 0.07 -11.97
N VAL A 162 -6.98 -1.14 -11.55
CA VAL A 162 -7.17 -2.36 -12.35
C VAL A 162 -8.67 -2.64 -12.57
N PRO A 163 -9.54 -2.65 -11.54
CA PRO A 163 -10.98 -2.78 -11.74
C PRO A 163 -11.57 -1.73 -12.68
N VAL A 164 -11.23 -0.44 -12.54
CA VAL A 164 -11.70 0.61 -13.46
C VAL A 164 -11.28 0.31 -14.90
N MET A 165 -9.99 0.06 -15.12
CA MET A 165 -9.42 -0.10 -16.45
C MET A 165 -9.92 -1.37 -17.15
N MET A 166 -10.05 -2.49 -16.43
CA MET A 166 -10.64 -3.72 -16.98
C MET A 166 -12.13 -3.56 -17.27
N SER A 167 -12.87 -2.86 -16.41
CA SER A 167 -14.31 -2.60 -16.60
C SER A 167 -14.57 -1.69 -17.81
N LEU A 168 -13.74 -0.66 -18.02
CA LEU A 168 -13.78 0.19 -19.22
C LEU A 168 -13.43 -0.61 -20.49
N ALA A 169 -12.43 -1.49 -20.43
CA ALA A 169 -12.09 -2.36 -21.55
C ALA A 169 -13.26 -3.28 -21.93
N LEU A 170 -13.89 -3.89 -20.93
CA LEU A 170 -15.02 -4.81 -21.09
C LEU A 170 -16.25 -4.11 -21.69
N VAL A 171 -16.61 -2.93 -21.19
CA VAL A 171 -17.67 -2.09 -21.77
C VAL A 171 -17.32 -1.67 -23.20
N GLY A 172 -16.06 -1.28 -23.47
CA GLY A 172 -15.59 -0.95 -24.81
C GLY A 172 -15.76 -2.11 -25.80
N ILE A 173 -15.34 -3.32 -25.42
CA ILE A 173 -15.51 -4.53 -26.25
C ILE A 173 -16.99 -4.81 -26.50
N ALA A 174 -17.82 -4.77 -25.45
CA ALA A 174 -19.26 -5.00 -25.54
C ALA A 174 -19.99 -4.00 -26.46
N LEU A 175 -19.50 -2.76 -26.52
CA LEU A 175 -19.99 -1.70 -27.42
C LEU A 175 -19.30 -1.69 -28.79
N GLY A 176 -18.53 -2.72 -29.14
CA GLY A 176 -17.97 -2.90 -30.49
C GLY A 176 -16.62 -2.22 -30.75
N ALA A 177 -15.91 -1.72 -29.72
CA ALA A 177 -14.57 -1.14 -29.92
C ALA A 177 -13.55 -2.16 -30.45
N GLY A 178 -13.73 -3.45 -30.18
CA GLY A 178 -12.79 -4.50 -30.59
C GLY A 178 -11.49 -4.52 -29.77
N ALA A 179 -10.54 -5.37 -30.19
CA ALA A 179 -9.41 -5.78 -29.34
C ALA A 179 -8.38 -4.67 -29.03
N TRP A 180 -8.33 -3.57 -29.80
CA TRP A 180 -7.34 -2.50 -29.59
C TRP A 180 -7.50 -1.80 -28.23
N ILE A 181 -8.69 -1.82 -27.63
CA ILE A 181 -8.94 -1.25 -26.30
C ILE A 181 -8.08 -1.95 -25.22
N LEU A 182 -7.79 -3.25 -25.38
CA LEU A 182 -6.89 -3.99 -24.49
C LEU A 182 -5.46 -3.48 -24.60
N ALA A 183 -4.98 -3.23 -25.83
CA ALA A 183 -3.66 -2.66 -26.05
C ALA A 183 -3.54 -1.25 -25.46
N LEU A 184 -4.55 -0.39 -25.66
CA LEU A 184 -4.60 0.94 -25.04
C LEU A 184 -4.50 0.83 -23.51
N ILE A 185 -5.30 -0.04 -22.90
CA ILE A 185 -5.36 -0.21 -21.45
C ILE A 185 -4.03 -0.75 -20.89
N VAL A 186 -3.37 -1.69 -21.57
CA VAL A 186 -2.03 -2.18 -21.20
C VAL A 186 -0.99 -1.06 -21.27
N VAL A 187 -1.03 -0.21 -22.31
CA VAL A 187 -0.13 0.95 -22.44
C VAL A 187 -0.38 1.95 -21.32
N LEU A 188 -1.62 2.40 -21.12
CA LEU A 188 -1.98 3.36 -20.08
C LEU A 188 -1.63 2.86 -18.67
N TYR A 189 -1.90 1.59 -18.38
CA TYR A 189 -1.54 0.98 -17.10
C TYR A 189 -0.02 1.00 -16.86
N ASN A 190 0.78 0.67 -17.88
CA ASN A 190 2.24 0.72 -17.75
C ASN A 190 2.79 2.15 -17.66
N LEU A 191 2.15 3.14 -18.31
CA LEU A 191 2.51 4.56 -18.12
C LEU A 191 2.28 5.00 -16.68
N VAL A 192 1.13 4.68 -16.07
CA VAL A 192 0.86 4.99 -14.65
C VAL A 192 1.84 4.25 -13.73
N ARG A 193 2.08 2.96 -13.98
CA ARG A 193 3.06 2.15 -13.24
C ARG A 193 4.46 2.78 -13.28
N LEU A 194 4.94 3.18 -14.46
CA LEU A 194 6.25 3.82 -14.64
C LEU A 194 6.32 5.17 -13.93
N PHE A 195 5.28 6.00 -14.06
CA PHE A 195 5.17 7.28 -13.35
C PHE A 195 5.25 7.09 -11.84
N VAL A 196 4.43 6.21 -11.26
CA VAL A 196 4.40 5.97 -9.80
C VAL A 196 5.70 5.35 -9.30
N THR A 197 6.29 4.38 -10.01
CA THR A 197 7.56 3.76 -9.61
C THR A 197 8.71 4.77 -9.64
N ARG A 198 8.76 5.65 -10.66
CA ARG A 198 9.74 6.74 -10.76
C ARG A 198 9.55 7.76 -9.64
N TRP A 199 8.32 8.23 -9.43
CA TRP A 199 7.97 9.15 -8.34
C TRP A 199 8.36 8.57 -6.98
N ALA A 200 8.00 7.31 -6.71
CA ALA A 200 8.30 6.62 -5.46
C ALA A 200 9.80 6.58 -5.16
N LEU A 201 10.61 6.17 -6.14
CA LEU A 201 12.07 6.15 -5.99
C LEU A 201 12.65 7.55 -5.75
N VAL A 202 12.27 8.53 -6.56
CA VAL A 202 12.78 9.91 -6.46
C VAL A 202 12.41 10.53 -5.11
N THR A 203 11.14 10.47 -4.71
CA THR A 203 10.68 10.99 -3.41
C THR A 203 11.37 10.31 -2.23
N GLY A 204 11.58 8.99 -2.28
CA GLY A 204 12.34 8.28 -1.23
C GLY A 204 13.78 8.79 -1.12
N LEU A 205 14.46 8.96 -2.26
CA LEU A 205 15.84 9.45 -2.34
C LEU A 205 16.02 10.90 -1.87
N GLU A 206 15.03 11.75 -2.10
CA GLU A 206 15.05 13.17 -1.73
C GLU A 206 14.72 13.39 -0.24
N THR A 207 13.87 12.55 0.34
CA THR A 207 13.28 12.78 1.68
C THR A 207 13.90 11.92 2.78
N GLY A 208 14.55 10.81 2.44
CA GLY A 208 15.27 9.97 3.40
C GLY A 208 14.40 9.56 4.60
N MET A 209 14.89 9.84 5.81
CA MET A 209 14.16 9.56 7.06
C MET A 209 12.80 10.27 7.18
N GLN A 210 12.53 11.33 6.39
CA GLN A 210 11.27 12.08 6.40
C GLN A 210 10.22 11.56 5.41
N VAL A 211 10.50 10.45 4.69
CA VAL A 211 9.62 9.91 3.64
C VAL A 211 8.18 9.63 4.11
N GLY A 212 7.96 9.31 5.40
CA GLY A 212 6.61 9.15 5.96
C GLY A 212 5.76 10.42 5.85
N THR A 213 6.34 11.57 6.19
CA THR A 213 5.68 12.88 6.05
C THR A 213 5.45 13.20 4.57
N ALA A 214 6.43 12.93 3.71
CA ALA A 214 6.30 13.14 2.27
C ALA A 214 5.20 12.30 1.62
N ILE A 215 4.99 11.05 2.08
CA ILE A 215 3.87 10.21 1.66
C ILE A 215 2.54 10.86 2.08
N SER A 216 2.42 11.30 3.33
CA SER A 216 1.18 11.88 3.87
C SER A 216 0.76 13.21 3.22
N SER A 217 1.73 14.02 2.79
CA SER A 217 1.50 15.30 2.08
C SER A 217 1.47 15.17 0.55
N SER A 218 1.67 13.97 0.00
CA SER A 218 1.66 13.73 -1.44
C SER A 218 0.25 13.62 -2.03
N TRP A 219 0.20 13.47 -3.35
CA TRP A 219 -1.02 13.14 -4.10
C TRP A 219 -1.57 11.74 -3.78
N LEU A 220 -0.76 10.82 -3.22
CA LEU A 220 -1.11 9.40 -3.10
C LEU A 220 -2.35 9.12 -2.22
N PRO A 221 -2.47 9.66 -0.98
CA PRO A 221 -3.67 9.47 -0.17
C PRO A 221 -4.94 10.05 -0.83
N THR A 222 -4.80 11.18 -1.53
CA THR A 222 -5.90 11.80 -2.28
C THR A 222 -6.32 10.98 -3.49
N ALA A 223 -5.39 10.36 -4.21
CA ALA A 223 -5.71 9.46 -5.31
C ALA A 223 -6.44 8.21 -4.82
N VAL A 224 -5.99 7.59 -3.71
CA VAL A 224 -6.67 6.47 -3.07
C VAL A 224 -8.10 6.84 -2.68
N SER A 225 -8.33 7.98 -2.03
CA SER A 225 -9.69 8.39 -1.62
C SER A 225 -10.62 8.72 -2.80
N ARG A 226 -10.06 9.16 -3.94
CA ARG A 226 -10.82 9.50 -5.15
C ARG A 226 -11.14 8.27 -6.01
N ILE A 227 -10.29 7.25 -6.07
CA ILE A 227 -10.47 6.13 -7.01
C ILE A 227 -11.55 5.12 -6.59
N SER A 228 -11.80 4.94 -5.30
CA SER A 228 -12.76 3.93 -4.79
C SER A 228 -14.21 4.17 -5.23
N GLY A 229 -14.60 5.44 -5.44
CA GLY A 229 -15.95 5.79 -5.91
C GLY A 229 -16.20 5.36 -7.36
N PRO A 230 -15.40 5.86 -8.33
CA PRO A 230 -15.46 5.42 -9.72
C PRO A 230 -15.23 3.92 -9.89
N ALA A 231 -14.34 3.28 -9.12
CA ALA A 231 -14.10 1.83 -9.22
C ALA A 231 -15.36 1.00 -8.97
N GLY A 232 -16.11 1.29 -7.91
CA GLY A 232 -17.38 0.61 -7.62
C GLY A 232 -18.46 0.90 -8.66
N PHE A 233 -18.54 2.15 -9.16
CA PHE A 233 -19.51 2.55 -10.19
C PHE A 233 -19.25 1.84 -11.53
N VAL A 234 -18.02 1.93 -12.05
CA VAL A 234 -17.67 1.41 -13.38
C VAL A 234 -17.68 -0.12 -13.38
N GLY A 235 -17.22 -0.77 -12.29
CA GLY A 235 -17.35 -2.22 -12.14
C GLY A 235 -18.82 -2.68 -12.06
N GLY A 236 -19.65 -1.96 -11.31
CA GLY A 236 -21.09 -2.22 -11.23
C GLY A 236 -21.83 -2.03 -12.56
N PHE A 237 -21.37 -1.11 -13.41
CA PHE A 237 -21.90 -0.90 -14.77
C PHE A 237 -21.40 -1.94 -15.79
N ALA A 238 -20.14 -2.37 -15.69
CA ALA A 238 -19.53 -3.26 -16.68
C ALA A 238 -20.07 -4.69 -16.62
N LEU A 239 -20.38 -5.22 -15.44
CA LEU A 239 -20.96 -6.56 -15.26
C LEU A 239 -22.26 -6.78 -16.07
N PRO A 240 -23.31 -5.94 -15.92
CA PRO A 240 -24.56 -6.12 -16.67
C PRO A 240 -24.39 -5.87 -18.17
N VAL A 241 -23.54 -4.91 -18.58
CA VAL A 241 -23.21 -4.69 -20.01
C VAL A 241 -22.52 -5.92 -20.63
N ALA A 242 -21.58 -6.53 -19.91
CA ALA A 242 -20.91 -7.75 -20.34
C ALA A 242 -21.87 -8.95 -20.39
N GLY A 243 -22.75 -9.09 -19.41
CA GLY A 243 -23.81 -10.10 -19.40
C GLY A 243 -24.76 -9.96 -20.58
N ALA A 244 -25.16 -8.72 -20.90
CA ALA A 244 -25.97 -8.41 -22.08
C ALA A 244 -25.30 -8.88 -23.38
N TRP A 245 -24.02 -8.51 -23.54
CA TRP A 245 -23.24 -8.82 -24.73
C TRP A 245 -22.97 -10.32 -24.92
N LEU A 246 -22.68 -11.05 -23.83
CA LEU A 246 -22.48 -12.51 -23.86
C LEU A 246 -23.76 -13.28 -24.17
N LEU A 247 -24.93 -12.79 -23.74
CA LEU A 247 -26.22 -13.47 -23.90
C LEU A 247 -26.99 -13.07 -25.17
N ALA A 248 -26.62 -11.96 -25.82
CA ALA A 248 -27.26 -11.47 -27.04
C ALA A 248 -27.41 -12.51 -28.18
N PRO A 249 -26.47 -13.47 -28.40
CA PRO A 249 -26.66 -14.52 -29.41
C PRO A 249 -27.72 -15.57 -29.06
N TYR A 250 -28.10 -15.67 -27.78
CA TYR A 250 -28.93 -16.76 -27.24
C TYR A 250 -30.33 -16.30 -26.83
N VAL A 251 -30.52 -15.01 -26.53
CA VAL A 251 -31.78 -14.47 -26.04
C VAL A 251 -32.07 -13.12 -26.72
N PRO A 252 -33.14 -13.02 -27.54
CA PRO A 252 -33.61 -11.75 -28.09
C PRO A 252 -33.87 -10.72 -26.98
N ASP A 253 -33.66 -9.43 -27.30
CA ASP A 253 -33.95 -8.26 -26.44
C ASP A 253 -33.24 -8.18 -25.07
N VAL A 254 -32.37 -9.14 -24.71
CA VAL A 254 -31.58 -9.09 -23.46
C VAL A 254 -30.66 -7.85 -23.38
N GLY A 255 -30.27 -7.27 -24.52
CA GLY A 255 -29.59 -5.98 -24.57
C GLY A 255 -30.34 -4.88 -23.79
N ALA A 256 -31.65 -4.74 -23.99
CA ALA A 256 -32.45 -3.73 -23.30
C ALA A 256 -32.65 -4.07 -21.82
N ALA A 257 -33.02 -5.32 -21.50
CA ALA A 257 -33.28 -5.75 -20.13
C ALA A 257 -32.04 -5.64 -19.23
N ALA A 258 -30.87 -6.03 -19.75
CA ALA A 258 -29.61 -5.96 -19.01
C ALA A 258 -29.06 -4.53 -18.90
N LEU A 259 -29.26 -3.66 -19.89
CA LEU A 259 -28.97 -2.22 -19.77
C LEU A 259 -29.85 -1.55 -18.70
N VAL A 260 -31.15 -1.89 -18.62
CA VAL A 260 -32.06 -1.37 -17.58
C VAL A 260 -31.67 -1.89 -16.20
N ALA A 261 -31.40 -3.19 -16.05
CA ALA A 261 -30.92 -3.78 -14.80
C ALA A 261 -29.58 -3.20 -14.34
N GLY A 262 -28.68 -2.91 -15.29
CA GLY A 262 -27.39 -2.30 -15.02
C GLY A 262 -27.47 -0.82 -14.64
N ALA A 263 -28.23 -0.03 -15.39
CA ALA A 263 -28.49 1.37 -15.07
C ALA A 263 -29.13 1.51 -13.69
N SER A 264 -30.13 0.67 -13.37
CA SER A 264 -30.78 0.69 -12.06
C SER A 264 -29.87 0.20 -10.92
N GLY A 265 -29.03 -0.81 -11.14
CA GLY A 265 -27.97 -1.21 -10.21
C GLY A 265 -26.97 -0.09 -9.90
N VAL A 266 -26.56 0.64 -10.93
CA VAL A 266 -25.65 1.80 -10.86
C VAL A 266 -26.31 2.99 -10.16
N ILE A 267 -27.56 3.32 -10.51
CA ILE A 267 -28.36 4.36 -9.84
C ILE A 267 -28.50 4.04 -8.34
N ALA A 268 -28.73 2.78 -7.99
CA ALA A 268 -28.86 2.38 -6.60
C ALA A 268 -27.52 2.41 -5.83
N LEU A 269 -26.39 2.10 -6.48
CA LEU A 269 -25.04 2.30 -5.93
C LEU A 269 -24.71 3.80 -5.73
N ALA A 270 -25.09 4.66 -6.67
CA ALA A 270 -24.97 6.11 -6.54
C ALA A 270 -25.87 6.65 -5.41
N ALA A 271 -27.12 6.18 -5.33
CA ALA A 271 -28.06 6.51 -4.26
C ALA A 271 -27.55 6.10 -2.87
N ARG A 272 -26.80 4.99 -2.75
CA ARG A 272 -26.11 4.62 -1.49
C ARG A 272 -24.97 5.58 -1.14
N ARG A 273 -24.31 6.18 -2.13
CA ARG A 273 -23.22 7.16 -1.91
C ARG A 273 -23.73 8.57 -1.59
N TRP A 274 -24.97 8.92 -1.97
CA TRP A 274 -25.61 10.19 -1.63
C TRP A 274 -26.61 10.11 -0.45
N GLY A 275 -27.25 8.96 -0.21
CA GLY A 275 -28.35 8.80 0.76
C GLY A 275 -27.96 8.35 2.18
N GLY A 276 -26.68 8.13 2.46
CA GLY A 276 -26.19 7.70 3.78
C GLY A 276 -26.71 6.32 4.24
N SER A 277 -26.64 6.07 5.56
CA SER A 277 -26.83 4.74 6.20
C SER A 277 -28.23 4.09 6.05
N ARG A 278 -29.16 4.69 5.27
CA ARG A 278 -30.53 4.20 5.12
C ARG A 278 -30.67 3.08 4.07
N TRP A 279 -29.74 3.00 3.11
CA TRP A 279 -29.76 2.04 2.01
C TRP A 279 -28.66 0.96 2.16
N SER A 280 -29.03 -0.19 2.73
CA SER A 280 -28.15 -1.38 2.78
C SER A 280 -28.13 -2.10 1.43
N SER A 281 -27.05 -2.87 1.18
CA SER A 281 -26.84 -3.61 -0.09
C SER A 281 -28.01 -4.53 -0.40
N LEU A 282 -28.54 -5.16 0.64
CA LEU A 282 -29.68 -6.07 0.60
C LEU A 282 -30.96 -5.38 0.14
N ARG A 283 -31.26 -4.17 0.64
CA ARG A 283 -32.47 -3.41 0.25
C ARG A 283 -32.40 -2.98 -1.21
N VAL A 284 -31.23 -2.55 -1.67
CA VAL A 284 -30.99 -2.24 -3.09
C VAL A 284 -31.16 -3.49 -3.96
N GLY A 285 -30.50 -4.60 -3.62
CA GLY A 285 -30.60 -5.85 -4.38
C GLY A 285 -32.03 -6.40 -4.44
N LEU A 286 -32.77 -6.34 -3.34
CA LEU A 286 -34.19 -6.72 -3.29
C LEU A 286 -35.08 -5.82 -4.16
N LEU A 287 -34.87 -4.50 -4.13
CA LEU A 287 -35.68 -3.57 -4.91
C LEU A 287 -35.41 -3.75 -6.41
N LEU A 288 -34.16 -4.00 -6.80
CA LEU A 288 -33.80 -4.36 -8.18
C LEU A 288 -34.39 -5.70 -8.60
N ALA A 289 -34.30 -6.74 -7.76
CA ALA A 289 -34.91 -8.04 -8.04
C ALA A 289 -36.44 -7.93 -8.21
N VAL A 290 -37.11 -7.14 -7.37
CA VAL A 290 -38.55 -6.86 -7.50
C VAL A 290 -38.86 -6.10 -8.80
N LEU A 291 -38.10 -5.06 -9.14
CA LEU A 291 -38.30 -4.33 -10.40
C LEU A 291 -38.07 -5.21 -11.63
N THR A 292 -37.04 -6.07 -11.63
CA THR A 292 -36.78 -7.02 -12.73
C THR A 292 -37.88 -8.07 -12.84
N LEU A 293 -38.36 -8.62 -11.72
CA LEU A 293 -39.48 -9.58 -11.71
C LEU A 293 -40.81 -8.96 -12.15
N LEU A 294 -41.05 -7.69 -11.81
CA LEU A 294 -42.20 -6.93 -12.31
C LEU A 294 -42.06 -6.64 -13.81
N TRP A 295 -40.87 -6.26 -14.29
CA TRP A 295 -40.62 -6.04 -15.72
C TRP A 295 -40.93 -7.29 -16.55
N THR A 296 -40.44 -8.47 -16.15
CA THR A 296 -40.70 -9.75 -16.81
C THR A 296 -42.16 -10.24 -16.71
N ARG A 297 -43.01 -9.57 -15.92
CA ARG A 297 -44.45 -9.87 -15.79
C ARG A 297 -45.33 -8.97 -16.66
N PHE A 298 -44.79 -7.88 -17.22
CA PHE A 298 -45.56 -6.85 -17.94
C PHE A 298 -45.06 -6.57 -19.37
N THR A 299 -43.96 -7.19 -19.80
CA THR A 299 -43.63 -7.32 -21.23
C THR A 299 -44.43 -8.47 -21.84
N PRO A 300 -45.30 -8.23 -22.85
CA PRO A 300 -46.02 -9.29 -23.57
C PRO A 300 -45.10 -10.10 -24.49
#